data_AF-S3HBF3-F1
#
_entry.id   AF-S3HBF3-F1
#
_cell.length_a   1.000
_cell.length_b   1.000
_cell.length_c   1.000
_cell.angle_alpha   90.00
_cell.angle_beta   90.00
_cell.angle_gamma   90.00
#
_symmetry.space_group_name_H-M   'P 1'
#
loop_
_entity.id
_entity.type
_entity.pdbx_description
1 polymer ?
#
loop_
_entity_poly.entity_id
_entity_poly.type
_entity_poly.pdbx_seq_one_letter_code
_entity_poly.pdbx_strand_id
1 'polypeptide(L)'
;MSEFTLADLEKIVDARSKASPDESWTAKLVVAGQPKAAKKLGEEAIEAVMAAITDDRENLTYEAADLLYHLLVVLKVAGIPLQSVMAELERRTAQSGLKEKASRQSS
;
A
#
# COMPACT_ATOMS: atom_id res chain seq x y z
N MET A 1 4.47 21.62 -0.65
CA MET A 1 3.87 20.28 -0.65
C MET A 1 5.01 19.30 -0.81
N SER A 2 5.01 18.20 -0.06
CA SER A 2 6.02 17.15 -0.24
C SER A 2 5.86 16.55 -1.64
N GLU A 3 6.97 16.38 -2.37
CA GLU A 3 7.00 15.68 -3.66
C GLU A 3 7.04 14.15 -3.50
N PHE A 4 6.98 13.64 -2.27
CA PHE A 4 7.08 12.22 -1.97
C PHE A 4 5.91 11.41 -2.57
N THR A 5 6.23 10.38 -3.34
CA THR A 5 5.25 9.53 -4.02
C THR A 5 5.32 8.06 -3.57
N LEU A 6 4.30 7.27 -3.92
CA LEU A 6 4.35 5.82 -3.74
C LEU A 6 5.49 5.16 -4.52
N ALA A 7 5.91 5.75 -5.65
CA ALA A 7 7.07 5.26 -6.40
C ALA A 7 8.38 5.48 -5.63
N ASP A 8 8.49 6.57 -4.86
CA ASP A 8 9.64 6.79 -3.98
C ASP A 8 9.61 5.80 -2.80
N LEU A 9 8.43 5.52 -2.26
CA LEU A 9 8.25 4.50 -1.25
C LEU A 9 8.62 3.10 -1.76
N GLU A 10 8.24 2.73 -2.98
CA GLU A 10 8.62 1.45 -3.61
C GLU A 10 10.14 1.31 -3.74
N LYS A 11 10.82 2.37 -4.19
CA LYS A 11 12.31 2.39 -4.25
C LYS A 11 12.94 2.21 -2.87
N ILE A 12 12.38 2.85 -1.84
CA ILE A 12 12.86 2.70 -0.46
C ILE A 12 12.66 1.27 0.03
N VAL A 13 11.49 0.67 -0.20
CA VAL A 13 11.21 -0.73 0.16
C VAL A 13 12.15 -1.68 -0.58
N ASP A 14 12.37 -1.47 -1.88
CA ASP A 14 13.31 -2.27 -2.68
C ASP A 14 14.74 -2.17 -2.13
N ALA A 15 15.23 -0.96 -1.85
CA ALA A 15 16.56 -0.76 -1.26
C ALA A 15 16.68 -1.44 0.11
N ARG A 16 15.69 -1.26 1.00
CA ARG A 16 15.68 -1.87 2.34
C ARG A 16 15.51 -3.38 2.32
N SER A 17 14.88 -3.95 1.29
CA SER A 17 14.73 -5.40 1.13
C SER A 17 16.05 -6.12 0.81
N LYS A 18 17.03 -5.38 0.27
CA LYS A 18 18.35 -5.90 -0.13
C LYS A 18 19.41 -5.73 0.96
N ALA A 19 19.11 -4.97 2.01
CA ALA A 19 19.99 -4.79 3.15
C ALA A 19 20.10 -6.08 3.98
N SER A 20 21.09 -6.14 4.88
CA SER A 20 21.18 -7.26 5.83
C SER A 20 19.89 -7.36 6.65
N PRO A 21 19.31 -8.56 6.82
CA PRO A 21 18.19 -8.77 7.72
C PRO A 21 18.46 -8.25 9.13
N ASP A 22 19.70 -8.33 9.62
CA ASP A 22 20.03 -7.85 10.97
C ASP A 22 19.89 -6.33 11.12
N GLU A 23 19.96 -5.59 10.02
CA GLU A 23 19.97 -4.12 9.97
C GLU A 23 18.66 -3.51 9.45
N SER A 24 17.81 -4.31 8.80
CA SER A 24 16.58 -3.83 8.15
C SER A 24 15.37 -4.69 8.49
N TRP A 25 14.37 -4.07 9.11
CA TRP A 25 13.08 -4.72 9.38
C TRP A 25 12.41 -5.23 8.09
N THR A 26 12.52 -4.46 7.00
CA THR A 26 11.99 -4.88 5.70
C THR A 26 12.70 -6.11 5.16
N ALA A 27 14.02 -6.20 5.28
CA ALA A 27 14.75 -7.40 4.91
C ALA A 27 14.31 -8.61 5.75
N LYS A 28 14.08 -8.44 7.07
CA LYS A 28 13.51 -9.51 7.92
C LYS A 28 12.16 -10.00 7.42
N LEU A 29 11.24 -9.09 7.08
CA LEU A 29 9.92 -9.45 6.56
C LEU A 29 10.01 -10.16 5.20
N VAL A 30 10.90 -9.70 4.33
CA VAL A 30 11.09 -10.30 3.00
C VAL A 30 11.66 -11.71 3.11
N VAL A 31 12.68 -11.92 3.97
CA VAL A 31 13.24 -13.25 4.25
C VAL A 31 12.21 -14.16 4.92
N ALA A 32 11.38 -13.64 5.82
CA ALA A 32 10.32 -14.40 6.48
C ALA A 32 9.15 -14.75 5.53
N GLY A 33 9.08 -14.12 4.36
CA GLY A 33 8.14 -14.45 3.30
C GLY A 33 6.70 -13.97 3.53
N GLN A 34 5.83 -14.38 2.60
CA GLN A 34 4.48 -13.85 2.45
C GLN A 34 3.63 -13.91 3.73
N PRO A 35 3.61 -15.02 4.51
CA PRO A 35 2.76 -15.10 5.70
C PRO A 35 3.09 -14.05 6.76
N LYS A 36 4.39 -13.77 6.98
CA LYS A 36 4.83 -12.80 7.98
C LYS A 36 4.56 -11.37 7.51
N ALA A 37 4.82 -11.07 6.24
CA ALA A 37 4.54 -9.77 5.65
C ALA A 37 3.03 -9.46 5.65
N ALA A 38 2.20 -10.42 5.22
CA ALA A 38 0.75 -10.27 5.19
C ALA A 38 0.13 -10.14 6.59
N LYS A 39 0.68 -10.85 7.59
CA LYS A 39 0.26 -10.67 8.98
C LYS A 39 0.47 -9.23 9.45
N LYS A 40 1.64 -8.64 9.18
CA LYS A 40 1.92 -7.26 9.58
C LYS A 40 1.01 -6.26 8.85
N LEU A 41 0.80 -6.44 7.55
CA LEU A 41 -0.20 -5.66 6.80
C LEU A 41 -1.60 -5.74 7.44
N GLY A 42 -2.02 -6.92 7.89
CA GLY A 42 -3.29 -7.12 8.57
C GLY A 42 -3.38 -6.42 9.92
N GLU A 43 -2.29 -6.36 10.68
CA GLU A 43 -2.20 -5.60 11.94
C GLU A 43 -2.45 -4.10 11.66
N GLU A 44 -1.70 -3.50 10.73
CA GLU A 44 -1.88 -2.07 10.39
C GLU A 44 -3.29 -1.74 9.88
N ALA A 45 -3.89 -2.67 9.13
CA ALA A 45 -5.24 -2.47 8.61
C ALA A 45 -6.28 -2.37 9.73
N ILE A 46 -6.12 -3.19 10.78
CA ILE A 46 -7.00 -3.12 11.95
C ILE A 46 -6.71 -1.85 12.75
N GLU A 47 -5.44 -1.48 12.94
CA GLU A 47 -5.05 -0.26 13.65
C GLU A 47 -5.61 1.01 12.95
N ALA A 48 -5.50 1.10 11.63
CA ALA A 48 -6.08 2.18 10.84
C ALA A 48 -7.61 2.24 10.95
N VAL A 49 -8.29 1.08 10.91
CA VAL A 49 -9.75 1.01 11.11
C VAL A 49 -10.13 1.50 12.51
N MET A 50 -9.40 1.07 13.53
CA MET A 50 -9.66 1.49 14.91
C MET A 50 -9.47 3.00 15.08
N ALA A 51 -8.37 3.56 14.57
CA ALA A 51 -8.11 4.99 14.61
C ALA A 51 -9.21 5.81 13.91
N ALA A 52 -9.72 5.32 12.78
CA ALA A 52 -10.85 5.94 12.09
C ALA A 52 -12.15 5.89 12.90
N ILE A 53 -12.45 4.75 13.55
CA ILE A 53 -13.65 4.59 14.39
C ILE A 53 -13.61 5.51 15.60
N THR A 54 -12.43 5.75 16.17
CA THR A 54 -12.25 6.62 17.35
C THR A 54 -12.08 8.10 17.01
N ASP A 55 -12.17 8.48 15.72
CA ASP A 55 -11.88 9.84 15.21
C ASP A 55 -10.48 10.35 15.62
N ASP A 56 -9.53 9.43 15.77
CA ASP A 56 -8.12 9.75 16.05
C ASP A 56 -7.40 10.03 14.74
N ARG A 57 -7.46 11.30 14.32
CA ARG A 57 -6.92 11.74 13.02
C ARG A 57 -5.41 11.65 12.91
N GLU A 58 -4.71 11.85 14.03
CA GLU A 58 -3.26 11.75 14.08
C GLU A 58 -2.86 10.28 13.92
N ASN A 59 -3.45 9.38 14.74
CA ASN A 59 -3.14 7.96 14.62
C ASN A 59 -3.56 7.41 13.26
N LEU A 60 -4.73 7.80 12.74
CA LEU A 60 -5.16 7.39 11.40
C LEU A 60 -4.14 7.76 10.31
N THR A 61 -3.48 8.91 10.44
CA THR A 61 -2.44 9.32 9.49
C THR A 61 -1.22 8.41 9.59
N TYR A 62 -0.79 8.05 10.81
CA TYR A 62 0.33 7.13 11.02
C TYR A 62 0.01 5.71 10.52
N GLU A 63 -1.12 5.13 10.92
CA GLU A 63 -1.48 3.76 10.54
C GLU A 63 -1.75 3.63 9.04
N ALA A 64 -2.32 4.67 8.40
CA ALA A 64 -2.49 4.67 6.96
C ALA A 64 -1.13 4.69 6.22
N ALA A 65 -0.12 5.39 6.76
CA ALA A 65 1.22 5.39 6.20
C ALA A 65 1.88 4.00 6.35
N ASP A 66 1.77 3.38 7.53
CA ASP A 66 2.30 2.04 7.79
C ASP A 66 1.58 0.96 6.97
N LEU A 67 0.27 1.08 6.79
CA LEU A 67 -0.52 0.23 5.90
C LEU A 67 0.00 0.28 4.46
N LEU A 68 0.25 1.48 3.91
CA LEU A 68 0.82 1.64 2.56
C LEU A 68 2.23 1.07 2.48
N TYR A 69 3.07 1.28 3.49
CA TYR A 69 4.41 0.70 3.58
C TYR A 69 4.35 -0.82 3.52
N HIS A 70 3.56 -1.43 4.41
CA HIS A 70 3.45 -2.88 4.51
C HIS A 70 2.75 -3.51 3.31
N LEU A 71 1.87 -2.77 2.61
CA LEU A 71 1.34 -3.20 1.32
C LEU A 71 2.46 -3.33 0.28
N LEU A 72 3.35 -2.34 0.17
CA LEU A 72 4.49 -2.43 -0.76
C LEU A 72 5.46 -3.56 -0.40
N VAL A 73 5.66 -3.85 0.89
CA VAL A 73 6.46 -5.02 1.31
C VAL A 73 5.79 -6.33 0.86
N VAL A 74 4.48 -6.46 1.03
CA VAL A 74 3.72 -7.64 0.58
C VAL A 74 3.80 -7.81 -0.94
N LEU A 75 3.67 -6.71 -1.71
CA LEU A 75 3.83 -6.73 -3.17
C LEU A 75 5.25 -7.13 -3.57
N LYS A 76 6.26 -6.60 -2.88
CA LYS A 76 7.67 -6.94 -3.11
C LYS A 76 7.94 -8.43 -2.91
N VAL A 77 7.41 -9.04 -1.85
CA VAL A 77 7.55 -10.48 -1.57
C VAL A 77 6.80 -11.32 -2.62
N ALA A 78 5.63 -10.85 -3.08
CA ALA A 78 4.87 -11.50 -4.13
C ALA A 78 5.44 -11.31 -5.55
N GLY A 79 6.47 -10.46 -5.72
CA GLY A 79 7.01 -10.13 -7.05
C GLY A 79 6.09 -9.29 -7.92
N ILE A 80 5.15 -8.55 -7.31
CA ILE A 80 4.19 -7.70 -8.02
C ILE A 80 4.72 -6.25 -7.99
N PRO A 81 4.96 -5.59 -9.14
CA PRO A 81 5.38 -4.20 -9.14
C PRO A 81 4.22 -3.27 -8.79
N LEU A 82 4.51 -2.15 -8.11
CA LEU A 82 3.53 -1.10 -7.79
C LEU A 82 2.81 -0.61 -9.05
N GLN A 83 3.53 -0.54 -10.18
CA GLN A 83 2.94 -0.15 -11.47
C GLN A 83 1.71 -0.99 -11.85
N SER A 84 1.68 -2.28 -11.52
CA SER A 84 0.51 -3.13 -11.77
C SER A 84 -0.70 -2.71 -10.94
N VAL A 85 -0.48 -2.30 -9.67
CA VAL A 85 -1.54 -1.80 -8.80
C VAL A 85 -2.01 -0.43 -9.26
N MET A 86 -1.09 0.46 -9.64
CA MET A 86 -1.42 1.79 -10.15
C MET A 86 -2.24 1.72 -11.44
N ALA A 87 -1.86 0.82 -12.37
CA ALA A 87 -2.62 0.58 -13.61
C ALA A 87 -4.04 0.07 -13.31
N GLU A 88 -4.21 -0.79 -12.31
CA GLU A 88 -5.54 -1.26 -11.91
C GLU A 88 -6.36 -0.14 -11.25
N LEU A 89 -5.75 0.71 -10.43
CA LEU A 89 -6.42 1.89 -9.86
C LEU A 89 -6.86 2.87 -10.95
N GLU A 90 -6.00 3.14 -11.93
CA GLU A 90 -6.33 3.96 -13.10
C GLU A 90 -7.51 3.36 -13.88
N ARG A 91 -7.46 2.05 -14.17
CA ARG A 91 -8.55 1.35 -14.87
C ARG A 91 -9.89 1.45 -14.14
N ARG A 92 -9.90 1.31 -12.81
CA ARG A 92 -11.12 1.38 -11.98
C ARG A 92 -11.68 2.80 -11.89
N THR A 93 -10.82 3.80 -11.76
CA THR A 93 -11.22 5.20 -11.61
C THR A 93 -11.60 5.87 -12.93
N ALA A 94 -11.01 5.44 -14.05
CA ALA A 94 -11.41 5.90 -15.38
C ALA A 94 -12.84 5.43 -15.77
N GLN A 95 -13.28 4.27 -15.29
CA GLN A 95 -14.61 3.74 -15.62
C GLN A 95 -15.75 4.43 -14.86
N SER A 96 -15.53 4.92 -13.64
CA SER A 96 -16.60 5.51 -12.82
C SER A 96 -17.07 6.88 -13.32
N GLY A 97 -16.26 7.63 -14.08
CA GLY A 97 -16.64 8.97 -14.57
C GLY A 97 -17.29 9.02 -15.96
N LEU A 98 -16.92 8.10 -16.87
CA LEU A 98 -17.31 8.17 -18.28
C LEU A 98 -18.37 7.15 -18.68
N LYS A 99 -18.34 5.93 -18.14
CA LYS A 99 -19.36 4.90 -18.44
C LYS A 99 -20.70 5.21 -17.79
N GLU A 100 -20.71 5.82 -16.60
CA GLU A 100 -21.94 6.26 -15.91
C GLU A 100 -22.65 7.42 -16.60
N LYS A 101 -21.92 8.32 -17.29
CA LYS A 101 -22.53 9.42 -18.06
C LYS A 101 -23.04 8.95 -19.42
N ALA A 102 -22.31 8.04 -20.07
CA ALA A 102 -22.71 7.49 -21.37
C ALA A 102 -23.96 6.59 -21.25
N SER A 103 -24.08 5.78 -20.19
CA SER A 103 -25.26 4.93 -19.97
C SER A 103 -26.54 5.71 -19.64
N ARG A 104 -26.43 6.95 -19.15
CA ARG A 104 -27.58 7.84 -18.85
C ARG A 104 -28.13 8.59 -20.07
N GLN A 105 -27.35 8.75 -21.13
CA GLN A 105 -27.80 9.45 -22.36
C GLN A 105 -28.39 8.51 -23.40
N SER A 106 -28.21 7.20 -23.24
CA SER A 106 -28.74 6.15 -24.11
C SER A 106 -29.91 5.37 -23.48
N SER A 107 -30.62 5.97 -22.51
CA SER A 107 -31.86 5.46 -21.90
C SER A 107 -32.97 6.51 -21.96
#